data_AF-A0A0L0N795-F1
#
_entry.id   AF-A0A0L0N795-F1
#
_cell.length_a   1.000
_cell.length_b   1.000
_cell.length_c   1.000
_cell.angle_alpha   90.00
_cell.angle_beta   90.00
_cell.angle_gamma   90.00
#
_symmetry.space_group_name_H-M   'P 1'
#
loop_
_entity.id
_entity.type
_entity.pdbx_description
1 polymer ?
#
loop_
_entity_poly.entity_id
_entity_poly.type
_entity_poly.pdbx_seq_one_letter_code
_entity_poly.pdbx_strand_id
1 'polypeptide(L)'
;MGHQQLPLLSGPAQNTLIIQSPRRAAMVRDWPIPSIRDGYIRVRTVAVAVNPCDWKQANGLGSPGVLLGCDYAGIIEEVGRSMQTIIALGDVQIRMPDQSFEQAATLGVGIGTVALGLDRNLALA
;
A
#
# COMPACT_ATOMS: atom_id res chain seq x y z
N MET A 1 19.36 9.85 -2.79
CA MET A 1 18.83 9.13 -3.97
C MET A 1 17.44 9.66 -4.21
N GLY A 2 17.20 10.33 -5.34
CA GLY A 2 15.91 10.98 -5.61
C GLY A 2 14.80 9.94 -5.76
N HIS A 3 13.79 10.00 -4.90
CA HIS A 3 12.56 9.24 -5.10
C HIS A 3 11.88 9.82 -6.35
N GLN A 4 12.07 9.18 -7.51
CA GLN A 4 11.32 9.56 -8.70
C GLN A 4 9.85 9.27 -8.42
N GLN A 5 9.07 10.35 -8.31
CA GLN A 5 7.63 10.29 -8.28
C GLN A 5 7.18 9.64 -9.59
N LEU A 6 6.52 8.50 -9.46
CA LEU A 6 6.04 7.70 -10.58
C LEU A 6 5.18 8.59 -11.48
N PRO A 7 5.34 8.55 -12.82
CA PRO A 7 4.64 9.46 -13.71
C PRO A 7 3.12 9.33 -13.50
N LEU A 8 2.52 10.39 -12.99
CA LEU A 8 1.09 10.52 -12.79
C LEU A 8 0.50 10.96 -14.14
N LEU A 9 0.00 9.99 -14.91
CA LEU A 9 -0.65 10.28 -16.18
C LEU A 9 -2.10 10.73 -15.96
N SER A 10 -2.62 11.56 -16.86
CA SER A 10 -4.03 11.99 -16.86
C SER A 10 -4.96 10.78 -17.00
N GLY A 11 -5.81 10.55 -16.00
CA GLY A 11 -6.76 9.45 -15.91
C GLY A 11 -7.88 9.77 -14.91
N PRO A 12 -8.82 8.84 -14.65
CA PRO A 12 -9.81 9.01 -13.59
C PRO A 12 -9.11 9.37 -12.27
N ALA A 13 -9.78 10.18 -11.45
CA ALA A 13 -9.19 10.80 -10.28
C ALA A 13 -9.77 10.18 -8.99
N GLN A 14 -8.97 10.13 -7.93
CA GLN A 14 -9.34 9.51 -6.66
C GLN A 14 -9.06 10.43 -5.47
N ASN A 15 -9.74 10.17 -4.36
CA ASN A 15 -9.39 10.79 -3.08
C ASN A 15 -8.27 9.98 -2.43
N THR A 16 -7.29 10.66 -1.87
CA THR A 16 -6.17 10.02 -1.18
C THR A 16 -5.66 10.87 -0.02
N LEU A 17 -4.91 10.27 0.89
CA LEU A 17 -4.29 10.96 2.01
C LEU A 17 -2.81 11.18 1.71
N ILE A 18 -2.40 12.45 1.54
CA ILE A 18 -1.02 12.82 1.23
C ILE A 18 -0.39 13.55 2.41
N ILE A 19 0.88 13.24 2.69
CA ILE A 19 1.70 14.02 3.63
C ILE A 19 2.02 15.35 2.96
N GLN A 20 1.51 16.46 3.51
CA GLN A 20 1.71 17.80 2.96
C GLN A 20 2.97 18.46 3.52
N SER A 21 3.26 18.22 4.80
CA SER A 21 4.44 18.72 5.52
C SER A 21 4.66 17.86 6.76
N PRO A 22 5.80 18.00 7.48
CA PRO A 22 5.94 17.39 8.79
C PRO A 22 4.74 17.77 9.68
N ARG A 23 4.15 16.76 10.34
CA ARG A 23 2.95 16.91 11.21
C ARG A 23 1.67 17.33 10.48
N ARG A 24 1.60 17.19 9.16
CA ARG A 24 0.40 17.51 8.38
C ARG A 24 0.21 16.50 7.25
N ALA A 25 -0.81 15.66 7.39
CA ALA A 25 -1.40 14.92 6.28
C ALA A 25 -2.79 15.50 5.98
N ALA A 26 -3.18 15.49 4.71
CA ALA A 26 -4.49 15.99 4.30
C ALA A 26 -5.06 15.15 3.17
N MET A 27 -6.39 15.04 3.14
CA MET A 27 -7.08 14.44 2.02
C MET A 27 -6.92 15.36 0.80
N VAL A 28 -6.36 14.79 -0.26
CA VAL A 28 -6.27 15.40 -1.58
C VAL A 28 -7.34 14.77 -2.44
N ARG A 29 -8.18 15.61 -3.04
CA ARG A 29 -9.17 15.19 -4.03
C ARG A 29 -8.55 15.19 -5.40
N ASP A 30 -9.17 14.45 -6.31
CA ASP A 30 -8.80 14.41 -7.72
C ASP A 30 -7.33 14.04 -7.96
N TRP A 31 -6.76 13.19 -7.09
CA TRP A 31 -5.42 12.67 -7.26
C TRP A 31 -5.41 11.70 -8.46
N PRO A 32 -4.45 11.83 -9.39
CA PRO A 32 -4.40 10.99 -10.57
C PRO A 32 -4.21 9.52 -10.19
N ILE A 33 -4.99 8.64 -10.83
CA ILE A 33 -4.80 7.20 -10.71
C ILE A 33 -3.53 6.81 -11.48
N PRO A 34 -2.55 6.13 -10.85
CA PRO A 34 -1.34 5.70 -11.53
C PRO A 34 -1.65 4.72 -12.68
N SER A 35 -0.94 4.87 -13.79
CA SER A 35 -0.96 3.87 -14.86
C SER A 35 -0.36 2.56 -14.36
N ILE A 36 -0.97 1.45 -14.74
CA ILE A 36 -0.44 0.12 -14.40
C ILE A 36 0.93 -0.08 -15.04
N ARG A 37 1.87 -0.64 -14.27
CA ARG A 37 3.15 -1.11 -14.81
C ARG A 37 3.05 -2.57 -15.17
N ASP A 38 3.90 -2.99 -16.09
CA ASP A 38 4.05 -4.41 -16.35
C ASP A 38 4.56 -5.14 -15.08
N GLY A 39 4.00 -6.31 -14.78
CA GLY A 39 4.29 -7.03 -13.53
C GLY A 39 3.60 -6.50 -12.26
N TYR A 40 2.69 -5.53 -12.36
CA TYR A 40 1.89 -5.03 -11.24
C TYR A 40 0.40 -5.29 -11.45
N ILE A 41 -0.38 -5.14 -10.38
CA ILE A 41 -1.83 -5.08 -10.45
C ILE A 41 -2.34 -3.74 -9.93
N ARG A 42 -3.50 -3.31 -10.43
CA ARG A 42 -4.26 -2.20 -9.84
C ARG A 42 -5.36 -2.78 -8.95
N VAL A 43 -5.37 -2.35 -7.70
CA VAL A 43 -6.40 -2.72 -6.73
C VAL A 43 -7.26 -1.51 -6.44
N ARG A 44 -8.58 -1.66 -6.56
CA ARG A 44 -9.53 -0.74 -5.94
C ARG A 44 -9.65 -1.10 -4.48
N THR A 45 -9.09 -0.24 -3.63
CA THR A 45 -9.16 -0.35 -2.18
C THR A 45 -10.62 -0.29 -1.71
N VAL A 46 -11.00 -1.25 -0.87
CA VAL A 46 -12.32 -1.34 -0.22
C VAL A 46 -12.19 -1.00 1.27
N ALA A 47 -11.16 -1.52 1.93
CA ALA A 47 -10.87 -1.24 3.33
C ALA A 47 -9.38 -0.98 3.55
N VAL A 48 -9.07 -0.26 4.63
CA VAL A 48 -7.71 0.04 5.11
C VAL A 48 -7.66 -0.14 6.63
N ALA A 49 -6.48 -0.46 7.16
CA ALA A 49 -6.22 -0.46 8.59
C ALA A 49 -5.22 0.64 8.96
N VAL A 50 -5.41 1.26 10.12
CA VAL A 50 -4.49 2.27 10.66
C VAL A 50 -3.48 1.61 11.58
N ASN A 51 -2.21 1.92 11.37
CA ASN A 51 -1.08 1.38 12.10
C ASN A 51 -0.27 2.47 12.80
N PRO A 52 0.54 2.13 13.83
CA PRO A 52 1.47 3.06 14.44
C PRO A 52 2.48 3.71 13.47
N CYS A 53 2.82 3.06 12.35
CA CYS A 53 3.68 3.65 11.33
C CYS A 53 3.02 4.85 10.64
N ASP A 54 1.70 4.83 10.43
CA ASP A 54 1.00 5.89 9.70
C ASP A 54 1.04 7.20 10.46
N TRP A 55 0.70 7.19 11.77
CA TRP A 55 0.76 8.43 12.56
C TRP A 55 2.20 8.92 12.71
N LYS A 56 3.19 8.03 12.82
CA LYS A 56 4.61 8.42 12.90
C LYS A 56 5.06 9.08 11.60
N GLN A 57 4.66 8.54 10.45
CA GLN A 57 4.92 9.13 9.14
C GLN A 57 4.25 10.51 9.03
N ALA A 58 2.96 10.61 9.37
CA ALA A 58 2.23 11.87 9.39
C ALA A 58 2.85 12.89 10.36
N ASN A 59 3.42 12.44 11.48
CA ASN A 59 4.05 13.28 12.52
C ASN A 59 5.51 13.65 12.21
N GLY A 60 5.97 13.46 10.97
CA GLY A 60 7.24 14.00 10.49
C GLY A 60 8.33 12.98 10.19
N LEU A 61 8.05 11.67 10.29
CA LEU A 61 8.96 10.66 9.74
C LEU A 61 8.74 10.44 8.22
N GLY A 62 7.59 10.83 7.69
CA GLY A 62 7.26 10.71 6.27
C GLY A 62 7.71 11.93 5.47
N SER A 63 7.96 11.71 4.17
CA SER A 63 8.31 12.79 3.24
C SER A 63 7.07 13.48 2.70
N PRO A 64 7.06 14.81 2.55
CA PRO A 64 6.00 15.51 1.83
C PRO A 64 5.80 14.99 0.40
N GLY A 65 4.56 14.95 -0.07
CA GLY A 65 4.18 14.50 -1.41
C GLY A 65 3.92 13.00 -1.54
N VAL A 66 4.11 12.21 -0.48
CA VAL A 66 3.85 10.76 -0.50
C VAL A 66 2.47 10.40 0.06
N LEU A 67 1.90 9.33 -0.47
CA LEU A 67 0.66 8.73 0.01
C LEU A 67 0.88 8.09 1.39
N LEU A 68 -0.07 8.29 2.30
CA LEU A 68 -0.06 7.71 3.64
C LEU A 68 -0.90 6.44 3.70
N GLY A 69 -0.40 5.44 4.41
CA GLY A 69 -1.06 4.15 4.62
C GLY A 69 -0.21 2.98 4.11
N CYS A 70 -0.24 1.88 4.85
CA CYS A 70 0.52 0.67 4.51
C CYS A 70 -0.34 -0.58 4.36
N ASP A 71 -1.56 -0.60 4.92
CA ASP A 71 -2.44 -1.77 4.92
C ASP A 71 -3.75 -1.48 4.18
N TYR A 72 -4.11 -2.38 3.26
CA TYR A 72 -5.33 -2.31 2.47
C TYR A 72 -5.86 -3.70 2.10
N ALA A 73 -7.16 -3.77 1.81
CA ALA A 73 -7.80 -4.90 1.15
C ALA A 73 -8.74 -4.38 0.05
N GLY A 74 -8.82 -5.09 -1.06
CA GLY A 74 -9.61 -4.61 -2.19
C GLY A 74 -9.71 -5.58 -3.36
N ILE A 75 -10.27 -5.06 -4.45
CA ILE A 75 -10.60 -5.83 -5.64
C ILE A 75 -9.59 -5.50 -6.75
N ILE A 76 -9.06 -6.53 -7.39
CA ILE A 76 -8.17 -6.39 -8.54
C ILE A 76 -9.00 -5.89 -9.74
N GLU A 77 -8.66 -4.72 -10.27
CA GLU A 77 -9.36 -4.12 -11.42
C GLU A 77 -8.58 -4.21 -12.72
N GLU A 78 -7.25 -4.25 -12.64
CA GLU A 78 -6.39 -4.32 -13.80
C GLU A 78 -5.13 -5.13 -13.47
N VAL A 79 -4.63 -5.87 -14.44
CA VAL A 79 -3.46 -6.74 -14.32
C VAL A 79 -2.49 -6.38 -15.44
N GLY A 80 -1.20 -6.22 -15.12
CA GLY A 80 -0.15 -5.90 -16.08
C GLY A 80 -0.01 -6.98 -17.17
N ARG A 81 0.42 -6.58 -18.37
CA ARG A 81 0.35 -7.40 -19.59
C ARG A 81 1.09 -8.74 -19.50
N SER A 82 2.24 -8.78 -18.83
CA SER A 82 3.05 -10.00 -18.70
C SER A 82 2.59 -10.96 -17.59
N MET A 83 1.59 -10.57 -16.78
CA MET A 83 1.11 -11.42 -15.69
C MET A 83 0.08 -12.44 -16.19
N GLN A 84 0.55 -13.66 -16.42
CA GLN A 84 -0.32 -14.81 -16.75
C GLN A 84 -0.98 -15.42 -15.50
N THR A 85 -0.31 -15.30 -14.34
CA THR A 85 -0.78 -15.75 -13.04
C THR A 85 -0.37 -14.73 -11.99
N ILE A 86 -1.28 -14.39 -11.06
CA ILE A 86 -0.93 -13.55 -9.91
C ILE A 86 -0.32 -14.46 -8.84
N ILE A 87 1.00 -14.58 -8.87
CA ILE A 87 1.77 -15.17 -7.78
C ILE A 87 2.20 -14.02 -6.89
N ALA A 88 1.44 -13.76 -5.85
CA ALA A 88 1.90 -12.87 -4.80
C ALA A 88 2.91 -13.66 -3.95
N LEU A 89 4.19 -13.51 -4.25
CA LEU A 89 5.22 -13.77 -3.25
C LEU A 89 4.85 -12.88 -2.06
N GLY A 90 4.69 -13.47 -0.87
CA GLY A 90 3.98 -12.91 0.29
C GLY A 90 4.42 -11.53 0.82
N ASP A 91 5.33 -10.86 0.14
CA ASP A 91 5.87 -9.54 0.46
C ASP A 91 5.03 -8.37 -0.08
N VAL A 92 4.29 -8.55 -1.19
CA VAL A 92 3.56 -7.42 -1.83
C VAL A 92 2.05 -7.54 -1.70
N GLN A 93 1.50 -8.76 -1.74
CA GLN A 93 0.07 -9.02 -1.59
C GLN A 93 -0.18 -10.39 -0.96
N ILE A 94 -1.29 -10.52 -0.25
CA ILE A 94 -1.70 -11.77 0.37
C ILE A 94 -3.04 -12.15 -0.25
N ARG A 95 -3.20 -13.42 -0.66
CA ARG A 95 -4.52 -13.93 -1.05
C ARG A 95 -5.46 -13.76 0.13
N MET A 96 -6.54 -13.02 -0.08
CA MET A 96 -7.54 -12.81 0.96
C MET A 96 -8.13 -14.18 1.38
N PRO A 97 -8.08 -14.55 2.67
CA PRO A 97 -8.78 -15.72 3.17
C PRO A 97 -10.30 -15.45 3.18
N ASP A 98 -11.11 -16.44 3.53
CA ASP A 98 -12.58 -16.31 3.57
C ASP A 98 -13.03 -15.42 4.75
N GLN A 99 -12.94 -14.10 4.57
CA GLN A 99 -13.24 -13.08 5.56
C GLN A 99 -13.63 -11.74 4.90
N SER A 100 -14.07 -10.75 5.70
CA SER A 100 -14.41 -9.42 5.19
C SER A 100 -13.16 -8.61 4.77
N PHE A 101 -13.35 -7.57 3.95
CA PHE A 101 -12.26 -6.66 3.57
C PHE A 101 -11.65 -5.95 4.78
N GLU A 102 -12.46 -5.56 5.77
CA GLU A 102 -12.01 -4.92 6.99
C GLU A 102 -11.11 -5.85 7.81
N GLN A 103 -11.53 -7.10 7.99
CA GLN A 103 -10.71 -8.10 8.68
C GLN A 103 -9.40 -8.36 7.94
N ALA A 104 -9.46 -8.52 6.61
CA ALA A 104 -8.28 -8.72 5.77
C ALA A 104 -7.31 -7.55 5.82
N ALA A 105 -7.80 -6.31 5.83
CA ALA A 105 -6.96 -5.13 5.91
C ALA A 105 -6.13 -5.08 7.20
N THR A 106 -6.55 -5.73 8.29
CA THR A 106 -5.78 -5.72 9.56
C THR A 106 -4.55 -6.63 9.59
N LEU A 107 -4.33 -7.45 8.57
CA LEU A 107 -3.33 -8.52 8.62
C LEU A 107 -1.92 -8.08 8.20
N GLY A 108 -1.79 -7.12 7.28
CA GLY A 108 -0.53 -6.84 6.56
C GLY A 108 0.65 -6.54 7.47
N VAL A 109 0.60 -5.42 8.20
CA VAL A 109 1.68 -5.03 9.13
C VAL A 109 1.89 -6.06 10.24
N GLY A 110 0.81 -6.64 10.78
CA GLY A 110 0.90 -7.63 11.86
C GLY A 110 1.68 -8.88 11.43
N ILE A 111 1.31 -9.48 10.29
CA ILE A 111 1.99 -10.65 9.74
C ILE A 111 3.45 -10.32 9.42
N GLY A 112 3.70 -9.21 8.70
CA GLY A 112 5.06 -8.83 8.31
C GLY A 112 5.98 -8.56 9.51
N THR A 113 5.45 -7.93 10.55
CA THR A 113 6.23 -7.65 11.78
C THR A 113 6.59 -8.93 12.53
N VAL A 114 5.64 -9.85 12.67
CA VAL A 114 5.88 -11.15 13.33
C VAL A 114 6.85 -11.99 12.53
N ALA A 115 6.66 -12.09 11.20
CA ALA A 115 7.54 -12.85 10.32
C ALA A 115 8.99 -12.36 10.41
N LEU A 116 9.22 -11.05 10.32
CA LEU A 116 10.56 -10.46 10.48
C LEU A 116 11.14 -10.70 11.88
N GLY A 117 10.30 -10.64 12.91
CA GLY A 117 10.70 -10.93 14.27
C GLY A 117 11.18 -12.38 14.42
N LEU A 118 10.42 -13.34 13.89
CA LEU A 118 10.78 -14.76 13.93
C LEU A 118 12.06 -15.04 13.15
N ASP A 119 12.16 -14.55 11.91
CA ASP A 119 13.34 -14.71 11.07
C ASP A 119 14.63 -14.28 11.79
N ARG A 120 14.61 -13.07 12.36
CA ARG A 120 15.76 -12.50 13.08
C ARG A 120 16.11 -13.21 14.38
N ASN A 121 15.12 -13.76 15.09
CA ASN A 121 15.35 -14.36 16.40
C ASN A 121 15.58 -15.88 16.35
N LEU A 122 15.09 -16.54 15.30
CA LEU A 122 15.21 -17.98 15.11
C LEU A 122 16.30 -18.37 14.10
N ALA A 123 16.99 -17.40 13.51
CA ALA A 123 18.04 -17.60 12.50
C ALA A 123 17.57 -18.50 11.35
N LEU A 124 16.41 -18.18 10.78
CA LEU A 124 15.80 -18.95 9.70
C LEU A 124 16.40 -18.63 8.30
N ALA A 125 17.50 -17.87 8.26
CA ALA A 125 18.25 -17.47 7.08
C ALA A 125 19.76 -17.67 7.27
#